data_AF-A0A160MBD1-F1
#
_entry.id   AF-A0A160MBD1-F1
#
_cell.length_a   1.000
_cell.length_b   1.000
_cell.length_c   1.000
_cell.angle_alpha   90.00
_cell.angle_beta   90.00
_cell.angle_gamma   90.00
#
_symmetry.space_group_name_H-M   'P 1'
#
loop_
_entity.id
_entity.type
_entity.pdbx_description
1 polymer ?
#
loop_
_entity_poly.entity_id
_entity_poly.type
_entity_poly.pdbx_seq_one_letter_code
_entity_poly.pdbx_strand_id
1 'polypeptide(L)'
;MENRTIKEPIRKKWIWIVLAIITLGVVPWYFPDAAAEPYILGFPLWAFISTAFSIIMCGYLSWLCVNEWNIVEEQEEAEKAKGDKS
;
A
#
# COMPACT_ATOMS: atom_id res chain seq x y z
N MET A 1 -6.25 18.74 -28.92
CA MET A 1 -6.68 17.60 -28.10
C MET A 1 -5.70 17.51 -26.95
N GLU A 2 -6.07 18.05 -25.80
CA GLU A 2 -5.23 18.06 -24.61
C GLU A 2 -5.18 16.65 -24.04
N ASN A 3 -3.98 16.05 -24.03
CA ASN A 3 -3.77 14.67 -23.63
C ASN A 3 -3.78 14.61 -22.09
N ARG A 4 -4.98 14.66 -21.50
CA ARG A 4 -5.16 14.61 -20.04
C ARG A 4 -4.85 13.21 -19.56
N THR A 5 -3.59 13.00 -19.18
CA THR A 5 -3.15 11.76 -18.55
C THR A 5 -3.78 11.69 -17.16
N ILE A 6 -4.99 11.14 -17.08
CA ILE A 6 -5.58 10.71 -15.81
C ILE A 6 -4.54 9.83 -15.13
N LYS A 7 -3.97 10.30 -14.01
CA LYS A 7 -2.93 9.60 -13.27
C LYS A 7 -3.59 8.58 -12.36
N GLU A 8 -4.01 7.45 -12.93
CA GLU A 8 -4.54 6.38 -12.09
C GLU A 8 -3.43 5.79 -11.21
N PRO A 9 -3.63 5.73 -9.88
CA PRO A 9 -2.70 5.14 -8.92
C PRO A 9 -2.33 3.72 -9.31
N ILE A 10 -3.29 2.96 -9.83
CA ILE A 10 -3.12 1.58 -10.25
C ILE A 10 -2.10 1.41 -11.37
N ARG A 11 -1.85 2.46 -12.17
CA ARG A 11 -0.86 2.47 -13.26
C ARG A 11 0.56 2.76 -12.76
N LYS A 12 0.74 3.24 -11.53
CA LYS A 12 2.07 3.46 -10.93
C LYS A 12 2.65 2.11 -10.49
N LYS A 13 3.44 1.48 -11.35
CA LYS A 13 4.08 0.16 -11.08
C LYS A 13 4.84 0.09 -9.74
N TRP A 14 5.40 1.21 -9.27
CA TRP A 14 6.10 1.27 -7.99
C TRP A 14 5.20 0.97 -6.78
N ILE A 15 3.92 1.35 -6.82
CA ILE A 15 2.94 1.05 -5.77
C ILE A 15 2.82 -0.47 -5.57
N TRP A 16 2.72 -1.20 -6.67
CA TRP A 16 2.63 -2.67 -6.64
C TRP A 16 3.91 -3.33 -6.14
N ILE A 17 5.08 -2.77 -6.45
CA ILE A 17 6.36 -3.28 -5.96
C ILE A 17 6.44 -3.12 -4.44
N VAL A 18 6.11 -1.95 -3.91
CA VAL A 18 6.10 -1.69 -2.46
C VAL A 18 5.08 -2.58 -1.76
N LEU A 19 3.87 -2.69 -2.31
CA LEU A 19 2.82 -3.57 -1.82
C LEU A 19 3.30 -5.04 -1.73
N ALA A 20 3.94 -5.54 -2.79
CA ALA A 20 4.46 -6.90 -2.82
C ALA A 20 5.55 -7.12 -1.77
N ILE A 21 6.48 -6.18 -1.62
CA ILE A 21 7.55 -6.27 -0.61
C ILE A 21 6.97 -6.31 0.81
N ILE A 22 6.02 -5.42 1.12
CA ILE A 22 5.38 -5.38 2.44
C ILE A 22 4.64 -6.71 2.69
N THR A 23 3.89 -7.18 1.70
CA THR A 23 3.12 -8.45 1.80
C THR A 23 4.04 -9.65 2.03
N LEU A 24 5.15 -9.74 1.29
CA LEU A 24 6.15 -10.79 1.48
C LEU A 24 6.85 -10.70 2.83
N GLY A 25 6.94 -9.52 3.44
CA GLY A 25 7.50 -9.33 4.78
C GLY A 25 6.60 -9.85 5.90
N VAL A 26 5.27 -9.87 5.70
CA VAL A 26 4.28 -10.38 6.67
C VAL A 26 4.50 -11.86 6.94
N VAL A 27 4.79 -12.65 5.90
CA VAL A 27 5.00 -14.09 6.03
C VAL A 27 6.49 -14.36 6.26
N PRO A 28 6.89 -15.06 7.33
CA PRO A 28 8.30 -15.28 7.66
C PRO A 28 8.93 -16.44 6.87
N TRP A 29 8.71 -16.54 5.55
CA TRP A 29 9.30 -17.59 4.69
C TRP A 29 10.83 -17.51 4.59
N TYR A 30 11.40 -16.37 4.98
CA TYR A 30 12.82 -16.08 5.01
C TYR A 30 13.48 -16.42 6.35
N PHE A 31 12.70 -16.82 7.36
CA PHE A 31 13.25 -17.25 8.65
C PHE A 31 13.81 -18.68 8.53
N PRO A 32 15.05 -18.93 8.96
CA PRO A 32 15.57 -20.30 9.09
C PRO A 32 14.83 -21.04 10.21
N ASP A 33 14.79 -22.37 10.16
CA ASP A 33 14.08 -23.19 11.17
C ASP A 33 14.53 -22.88 12.61
N ALA A 34 15.82 -22.58 12.81
CA ALA A 34 16.38 -22.18 14.10
C ALA A 34 15.85 -20.83 14.63
N ALA A 35 15.29 -19.98 13.77
CA ALA A 35 14.67 -18.71 14.14
C ALA A 35 13.17 -18.85 14.50
N ALA A 36 12.62 -20.08 14.48
CA ALA A 36 11.29 -20.38 15.04
C ALA A 36 11.30 -20.55 16.58
N GLU A 37 12.47 -20.80 17.17
CA GLU A 37 12.66 -21.04 18.60
C GLU A 37 12.65 -19.81 19.53
N PRO A 38 13.03 -18.58 19.13
CA PRO A 38 12.97 -17.45 20.04
C PRO A 38 11.50 -17.07 20.29
N TYR A 39 11.05 -17.33 21.52
CA TYR A 39 9.74 -16.91 22.02
C TYR A 39 9.87 -15.64 22.86
N ILE A 40 9.04 -14.65 22.57
CA ILE A 40 8.86 -13.44 23.38
C ILE A 40 7.44 -13.51 23.96
N LEU A 41 7.32 -13.50 25.29
CA LEU A 41 6.03 -13.56 26.00
C LEU A 41 5.16 -14.77 25.61
N GLY A 42 5.77 -15.89 25.21
CA GLY A 42 5.05 -17.10 24.76
C GLY A 42 4.62 -17.08 23.29
N PHE A 43 4.88 -15.99 22.56
CA PHE A 43 4.68 -15.90 21.11
C PHE A 43 6.01 -16.01 20.38
N PRO A 44 6.06 -16.69 19.23
CA PRO A 44 7.29 -16.77 18.47
C PRO A 44 7.67 -15.38 17.93
N LEU A 45 8.97 -15.08 17.86
CA LEU A 45 9.50 -13.79 17.43
C LEU A 45 8.90 -13.32 16.09
N TRP A 46 8.75 -14.25 15.14
CA TRP A 46 8.20 -13.95 13.82
C TRP A 46 6.77 -13.37 13.89
N ALA A 47 5.97 -13.69 14.91
CA ALA A 47 4.62 -13.14 15.05
C ALA A 47 4.64 -11.63 15.29
N PHE A 48 5.62 -11.13 16.04
CA PHE A 48 5.79 -9.68 16.25
C PHE A 48 6.23 -8.99 14.96
N ILE A 49 7.09 -9.63 14.18
CA ILE A 49 7.54 -9.11 12.89
C ILE A 49 6.37 -9.06 11.89
N SER A 50 5.60 -10.13 11.78
CA SER A 50 4.37 -10.17 10.98
C SER A 50 3.38 -9.08 11.40
N THR A 51 3.24 -8.84 12.70
CA THR A 51 2.39 -7.78 13.25
C THR A 51 2.90 -6.40 12.85
N ALA A 52 4.21 -6.15 12.96
CA ALA A 52 4.81 -4.89 12.54
C ALA A 52 4.61 -4.64 11.04
N PHE A 53 4.83 -5.64 10.19
CA PHE A 53 4.55 -5.54 8.75
C PHE A 53 3.06 -5.30 8.46
N SER A 54 2.16 -5.89 9.25
CA SER A 54 0.71 -5.64 9.11
C SER A 54 0.35 -4.19 9.43
N ILE A 55 0.97 -3.60 10.47
CA ILE A 55 0.78 -2.18 10.80
C ILE A 55 1.33 -1.29 9.68
N ILE A 56 2.52 -1.61 9.16
CA ILE A 56 3.12 -0.91 8.01
C ILE A 56 2.17 -0.99 6.80
N MET A 57 1.58 -2.16 6.56
CA MET A 57 0.66 -2.39 5.46
C MET A 57 -0.62 -1.54 5.59
N CYS A 58 -1.21 -1.51 6.78
CA CYS A 58 -2.36 -0.65 7.07
C CYS A 58 -2.02 0.84 6.88
N GLY A 59 -0.85 1.28 7.33
CA GLY A 59 -0.37 2.66 7.15
C GLY A 59 -0.14 2.99 5.69
N TYR A 60 0.48 2.08 4.94
CA TYR A 60 0.73 2.22 3.50
C TYR A 60 -0.58 2.33 2.71
N LEU A 61 -1.55 1.45 2.97
CA LEU A 61 -2.86 1.52 2.32
C LEU A 61 -3.61 2.81 2.68
N SER A 62 -3.60 3.20 3.96
CA SER A 62 -4.21 4.46 4.39
C SER A 62 -3.62 5.67 3.67
N TRP A 63 -2.29 5.72 3.58
CA TRP A 63 -1.58 6.76 2.83
C TRP A 63 -1.94 6.76 1.34
N LEU A 64 -2.02 5.57 0.72
CA LEU A 64 -2.36 5.41 -0.68
C LEU A 64 -3.79 5.91 -0.97
N CYS A 65 -4.75 5.57 -0.12
CA CYS A 65 -6.13 6.08 -0.25
C CYS A 65 -6.16 7.61 -0.14
N VAL A 66 -5.47 8.21 0.84
CA VAL A 66 -5.51 9.66 1.06
C VAL A 66 -4.74 10.44 -0.01
N ASN A 67 -3.56 9.97 -0.40
CA ASN A 67 -2.66 10.74 -1.26
C ASN A 67 -2.84 10.42 -2.75
N GLU A 68 -3.11 9.17 -3.10
CA GLU A 68 -3.17 8.76 -4.50
C GLU A 68 -4.62 8.67 -5.00
N TRP A 69 -5.58 8.25 -4.16
CA TRP A 69 -6.99 8.15 -4.57
C TRP A 69 -7.71 9.51 -4.53
N ASN A 70 -7.54 10.28 -3.44
CA ASN A 70 -8.22 11.58 -3.27
C ASN A 70 -7.84 12.62 -4.35
N ILE A 71 -6.56 12.64 -4.77
CA ILE A 71 -6.08 13.56 -5.82
C ILE A 71 -6.76 13.29 -7.18
N VAL A 72 -7.15 12.04 -7.45
CA VAL A 72 -7.83 11.67 -8.71
C VAL A 72 -9.28 12.13 -8.68
N GLU A 73 -10.01 11.86 -7.59
CA GLU A 73 -11.42 12.28 -7.48
C GLU A 73 -11.58 13.80 -7.62
N GLU A 74 -10.73 14.58 -6.94
CA GLU A 74 -10.78 16.04 -6.98
C GLU A 74 -10.50 16.58 -8.42
N GLN A 75 -9.62 15.92 -9.17
CA GLN A 75 -9.35 16.24 -10.57
C GLN A 75 -10.51 15.84 -11.49
N GLU A 76 -11.08 14.65 -11.30
CA GLU A 76 -12.22 14.17 -12.09
C GLU A 76 -13.47 15.04 -11.88
N GLU A 77 -13.75 15.45 -10.64
CA GLU A 77 -14.87 16.35 -10.33
C GLU A 77 -14.67 17.75 -10.90
N ALA A 78 -13.45 18.30 -10.82
CA ALA A 78 -13.13 19.59 -11.41
C ALA A 78 -13.24 19.59 -12.95
N GLU A 79 -12.91 18.46 -13.60
CA GLU A 79 -13.11 18.29 -15.03
C GLU A 79 -14.58 18.15 -15.42
N LYS A 80 -15.38 17.38 -14.67
CA LYS A 80 -16.84 17.30 -14.87
C LYS A 80 -17.49 18.67 -14.72
N ALA A 81 -17.12 19.44 -13.69
CA ALA A 81 -17.65 20.79 -13.47
C ALA A 81 -17.27 21.81 -14.56
N LYS A 82 -16.17 21.59 -15.29
CA LYS A 82 -15.77 22.41 -16.46
C LYS A 82 -16.47 21.98 -17.75
N GLY A 83 -16.72 20.68 -17.91
CA GLY A 83 -17.44 20.14 -19.08
C GLY A 83 -18.92 20.51 -19.12
N ASP A 84 -19.56 20.65 -17.96
CA ASP A 84 -20.98 21.05 -17.84
C ASP A 84 -21.22 22.55 -18.06
N LYS A 85 -20.15 23.36 -18.13
CA LYS A 85 -20.21 24.81 -18.37
C LYS A 85 -19.85 25.24 -19.81
N SER A 86 -19.70 24.30 -20.73
CA SER A 86 -19.40 24.55 -22.15
C SER A 86 -20.52 24.10 -23.06
#